data_AF-C8WVJ1-F1
#
_entry.id   AF-C8WVJ1-F1
#
_cell.length_a   1.000
_cell.length_b   1.000
_cell.length_c   1.000
_cell.angle_alpha   90.00
_cell.angle_beta   90.00
_cell.angle_gamma   90.00
#
_symmetry.space_group_name_H-M   'P 1'
#
loop_
_entity.id
_entity.type
_entity.pdbx_description
1 polymer ?
#
loop_
_entity_poly.entity_id
_entity_poly.type
_entity_poly.pdbx_seq_one_letter_code
_entity_poly.pdbx_strand_id
1 'polypeptide(L)'
;MNGRTATLTDVYSQLQQAMTPFMNVTVRISYFLNQATKPPVNVWDTTIHRISKINGAILVDYDEGILLLDEDTECEVRQTNGHDWLFLKHSDWCVIIVKWLDIPKKYRSFPRIQR
;
A
#
# COMPACT_ATOMS: atom_id res chain seq x y z
N MET A 1 -14.39 -17.09 24.61
CA MET A 1 -14.20 -15.94 23.71
C MET A 1 -13.65 -16.48 22.40
N ASN A 2 -14.49 -16.58 21.36
CA ASN A 2 -14.07 -17.12 20.07
C ASN A 2 -13.42 -16.00 19.26
N GLY A 3 -12.10 -16.01 19.18
CA GLY A 3 -11.36 -15.18 18.23
C GLY A 3 -11.75 -15.61 16.82
N ARG A 4 -12.49 -14.76 16.10
CA ARG A 4 -12.75 -14.97 14.67
C ARG A 4 -11.44 -14.69 13.95
N THR A 5 -10.76 -15.74 13.50
CA THR A 5 -9.73 -15.65 12.48
C THR A 5 -10.39 -15.05 11.24
N ALA A 6 -10.06 -13.80 10.91
CA ALA A 6 -10.48 -13.21 9.64
C ALA A 6 -9.92 -14.11 8.54
N THR A 7 -10.77 -14.65 7.68
CA THR A 7 -10.29 -15.51 6.60
C THR A 7 -9.62 -14.61 5.55
N LEU A 8 -8.64 -15.14 4.81
CA LEU A 8 -8.03 -14.47 3.65
C LEU A 8 -9.05 -13.87 2.65
N THR A 9 -10.29 -14.37 2.64
CA THR A 9 -11.38 -13.82 1.81
C THR A 9 -11.94 -12.51 2.37
N ASP A 10 -11.98 -12.38 3.70
CA ASP A 10 -12.35 -11.13 4.38
C ASP A 10 -11.27 -10.06 4.16
N VAL A 11 -9.99 -10.44 4.26
CA VAL A 11 -8.84 -9.55 4.01
C VAL A 11 -8.82 -9.06 2.57
N TYR A 12 -9.01 -9.95 1.58
CA TYR A 12 -9.07 -9.57 0.17
C TYR A 12 -10.21 -8.57 -0.11
N SER A 13 -11.41 -8.82 0.45
CA SER A 13 -12.57 -7.96 0.22
C SER A 13 -12.37 -6.58 0.87
N GLN A 14 -11.82 -6.54 2.08
CA GLN A 14 -11.46 -5.30 2.78
C GLN A 14 -10.40 -4.52 2.01
N LEU A 15 -9.35 -5.20 1.53
CA LEU A 15 -8.30 -4.57 0.73
C LEU A 15 -8.85 -4.02 -0.58
N GLN A 16 -9.69 -4.79 -1.29
CA GLN A 16 -10.30 -4.34 -2.53
C GLN A 16 -11.13 -3.07 -2.31
N GLN A 17 -11.91 -3.01 -1.23
CA GLN A 17 -12.67 -1.82 -0.86
C GLN A 17 -11.76 -0.65 -0.50
N ALA A 18 -10.74 -0.89 0.33
CA ALA A 18 -9.79 0.12 0.80
C ALA A 18 -8.94 0.71 -0.33
N MET A 19 -8.60 -0.09 -1.34
CA MET A 19 -7.79 0.32 -2.48
C MET A 19 -8.59 0.96 -3.60
N THR A 20 -9.91 0.80 -3.65
CA THR A 20 -10.77 1.36 -4.70
C THR A 20 -10.50 2.86 -4.96
N PRO A 21 -10.33 3.73 -3.94
CA PRO A 21 -10.00 5.15 -4.17
C PRO A 21 -8.64 5.40 -4.80
N PHE A 22 -7.72 4.44 -4.74
CA PHE A 22 -6.33 4.51 -5.19
C PHE A 22 -6.13 3.84 -6.57
N MET A 23 -7.14 3.18 -7.12
CA MET A 23 -7.08 2.53 -8.43
C MET A 23 -7.23 3.53 -9.57
N ASN A 24 -6.56 3.25 -10.70
CA ASN A 24 -6.62 4.02 -11.95
C ASN A 24 -6.27 5.51 -11.79
N VAL A 25 -5.51 5.84 -10.76
CA VAL A 25 -4.95 7.18 -10.51
C VAL A 25 -3.46 7.03 -10.20
N THR A 26 -2.67 8.06 -10.49
CA THR A 26 -1.26 8.08 -10.08
C THR A 26 -1.17 8.13 -8.56
N VAL A 27 -0.49 7.16 -7.99
CA VAL A 27 -0.19 7.05 -6.56
C VAL A 27 1.32 7.05 -6.35
N ARG A 28 1.73 7.48 -5.17
CA ARG A 28 3.06 7.20 -4.65
C ARG A 28 2.99 5.98 -3.75
N ILE A 29 3.89 5.04 -3.97
CA ILE A 29 4.12 3.89 -3.11
C ILE A 29 5.44 4.10 -2.37
N SER A 30 5.41 3.99 -1.05
CA SER A 30 6.60 4.05 -0.19
C SER A 30 6.74 2.76 0.60
N TYR A 31 7.87 2.08 0.43
CA TYR A 31 8.19 0.82 1.08
C TYR A 31 9.19 1.02 2.21
N PHE A 32 8.89 0.45 3.38
CA PHE A 32 9.69 0.51 4.60
C PHE A 32 10.00 -0.92 5.08
N LEU A 33 11.27 -1.19 5.39
CA LEU A 33 11.71 -2.43 6.05
C LEU A 33 11.78 -2.22 7.56
N ASN A 34 11.06 -3.00 8.34
CA ASN A 34 10.86 -2.82 9.78
C ASN A 34 10.19 -1.46 10.08
N GLN A 35 9.09 -1.45 10.84
CA GLN A 35 8.30 -0.23 11.13
C GLN A 35 9.12 0.94 11.75
N ALA A 36 10.37 0.68 12.17
CA ALA A 36 11.31 1.64 12.72
C ALA A 36 12.24 2.34 11.71
N THR A 37 12.37 1.90 10.45
CA THR A 37 13.31 2.55 9.52
C THR A 37 12.74 3.81 8.91
N LYS A 38 13.47 4.91 9.10
CA LYS A 38 13.36 6.13 8.29
C LYS A 38 14.77 6.39 7.75
N PRO A 39 14.95 6.70 6.46
CA PRO A 39 13.94 6.90 5.40
C PRO A 39 13.35 5.60 4.82
N PRO A 40 12.28 5.66 3.99
CA PRO A 40 11.81 4.50 3.21
C PRO A 40 12.94 3.90 2.38
N VAL A 41 12.89 2.59 2.20
CA VAL A 41 13.87 1.81 1.42
C VAL A 41 13.66 2.06 -0.08
N ASN A 42 12.41 2.15 -0.52
CA ASN A 42 12.07 2.45 -1.89
C ASN A 42 10.84 3.33 -1.97
N VAL A 43 10.83 4.26 -2.93
CA VAL A 43 9.70 5.13 -3.21
C VAL A 43 9.59 5.34 -4.71
N TRP A 44 8.40 5.11 -5.26
CA TRP A 44 8.12 5.28 -6.67
C TRP A 44 6.68 5.70 -6.89
N ASP A 45 6.44 6.28 -8.07
CA ASP A 45 5.14 6.77 -8.49
C ASP A 45 4.63 5.86 -9.61
N THR A 46 3.39 5.38 -9.50
CA THR A 46 2.81 4.39 -10.44
C THR A 46 1.29 4.52 -10.46
N THR A 47 0.63 3.84 -11.40
CA THR A 47 -0.83 3.62 -11.40
C THR A 47 -1.12 2.18 -11.00
N ILE A 48 -2.07 1.98 -10.09
CA ILE A 48 -2.57 0.65 -9.71
C ILE A 48 -3.80 0.32 -10.56
N HIS A 49 -3.77 -0.82 -11.25
CA HIS A 49 -4.80 -1.21 -12.21
C HIS A 49 -5.78 -2.22 -11.64
N ARG A 50 -5.29 -3.17 -10.83
CA ARG A 50 -6.08 -4.31 -10.40
C ARG A 50 -5.57 -4.90 -9.09
N ILE A 51 -6.51 -5.51 -8.36
CA ILE A 51 -6.22 -6.37 -7.22
C ILE A 51 -6.84 -7.73 -7.51
N SER A 52 -6.08 -8.80 -7.27
CA SER A 52 -6.52 -10.18 -7.55
C SER A 52 -6.10 -11.10 -6.42
N LYS A 53 -6.88 -12.16 -6.18
CA LYS A 53 -6.50 -13.24 -5.26
C LYS A 53 -6.13 -14.48 -6.08
N ILE A 54 -4.93 -15.02 -5.86
CA ILE A 54 -4.45 -16.25 -6.52
C ILE A 54 -3.75 -17.12 -5.47
N ASN A 55 -4.23 -18.36 -5.31
CA ASN A 55 -3.62 -19.38 -4.42
C ASN A 55 -3.33 -18.89 -2.99
N GLY A 56 -4.26 -18.11 -2.41
CA GLY A 56 -4.11 -17.58 -1.04
C GLY A 56 -3.36 -16.26 -0.95
N ALA A 57 -2.59 -15.87 -1.97
CA ALA A 57 -1.92 -14.58 -2.03
C ALA A 57 -2.81 -13.50 -2.67
N ILE A 58 -2.57 -12.24 -2.28
CA ILE A 58 -3.21 -11.08 -2.91
C ILE A 58 -2.18 -10.35 -3.77
N LEU A 59 -2.53 -10.10 -5.01
CA LEU A 59 -1.70 -9.43 -6.01
C LEU A 59 -2.26 -8.04 -6.26
N VAL A 60 -1.40 -7.03 -6.22
CA VAL A 60 -1.70 -5.66 -6.67
C VAL A 60 -0.89 -5.41 -7.93
N ASP A 61 -1.57 -5.23 -9.05
CA ASP A 61 -1.00 -5.00 -10.37
C ASP A 61 -0.86 -3.49 -10.64
N TYR A 62 0.30 -3.06 -11.12
CA TYR A 62 0.62 -1.66 -11.41
C TYR A 62 1.50 -1.55 -12.68
N ASP A 63 1.67 -0.32 -13.20
CA ASP A 63 2.31 -0.04 -14.51
C ASP A 63 3.58 -0.85 -14.84
N GLU A 64 4.43 -1.12 -13.85
CA GLU A 64 5.76 -1.72 -14.03
C GLU A 64 5.94 -3.04 -13.28
N GLY A 65 4.88 -3.62 -12.70
CA GLY A 65 5.00 -4.88 -11.97
C GLY A 65 3.83 -5.22 -11.04
N ILE A 66 4.13 -6.08 -10.08
CA ILE A 66 3.17 -6.61 -9.12
C ILE A 66 3.69 -6.47 -7.69
N LEU A 67 2.81 -6.14 -6.75
CA LEU A 67 3.04 -6.38 -5.32
C LEU A 67 2.34 -7.69 -4.94
N LEU A 68 3.08 -8.60 -4.34
CA LEU A 68 2.54 -9.81 -3.77
C LEU A 68 2.42 -9.62 -2.26
N LEU A 69 1.20 -9.74 -1.75
CA LEU A 69 0.86 -9.64 -0.33
C LEU A 69 0.58 -11.05 0.18
N ASP A 70 1.24 -11.38 1.27
CA ASP A 70 1.05 -12.61 2.02
C ASP A 70 -0.24 -12.57 2.86
N GLU A 71 -0.55 -13.69 3.52
CA GLU A 71 -1.79 -13.84 4.29
C GLU A 71 -1.83 -13.05 5.60
N ASP A 72 -0.65 -12.69 6.12
CA ASP A 72 -0.48 -11.93 7.37
C ASP A 72 -0.47 -10.41 7.13
N THR A 73 -0.67 -9.98 5.88
CA THR A 73 -0.77 -8.56 5.53
C THR A 73 -2.05 -7.94 6.09
N GLU A 74 -1.88 -6.97 6.99
CA GLU A 74 -2.95 -6.10 7.47
C GLU A 74 -3.15 -4.89 6.54
N CYS A 75 -4.40 -4.47 6.38
CA CYS A 75 -4.79 -3.32 5.57
C CYS A 75 -5.51 -2.27 6.42
N GLU A 76 -5.05 -1.03 6.38
CA GLU A 76 -5.64 0.08 7.12
C GLU A 76 -5.66 1.36 6.28
N VAL A 77 -6.82 2.03 6.20
CA VAL A 77 -6.91 3.38 5.63
C VAL A 77 -6.95 4.39 6.78
N ARG A 78 -6.03 5.35 6.77
CA ARG A 78 -6.00 6.46 7.72
C ARG A 78 -6.18 7.78 7.01
N GLN A 79 -6.96 8.67 7.61
CA GLN A 79 -7.03 10.05 7.14
C GLN A 79 -5.93 10.90 7.78
N THR A 80 -5.12 11.54 6.93
CA THR A 80 -4.08 12.49 7.36
C THR A 80 -4.26 13.78 6.59
N ASN A 81 -4.48 14.89 7.31
CA ASN A 81 -4.72 16.22 6.73
C ASN A 81 -5.87 16.26 5.71
N GLY A 82 -6.93 15.46 5.93
CA GLY A 82 -8.09 15.41 5.03
C GLY A 82 -7.93 14.53 3.79
N HIS A 83 -6.83 13.77 3.68
CA HIS A 83 -6.58 12.84 2.58
C HIS A 83 -6.48 11.40 3.09
N ASP A 84 -6.91 10.45 2.26
CA ASP A 84 -6.83 9.02 2.57
C ASP A 84 -5.42 8.49 2.28
N TRP A 85 -4.86 7.78 3.25
CA TRP A 85 -3.58 7.11 3.17
C TRP A 85 -3.79 5.64 3.44
N LEU A 86 -3.40 4.78 2.50
CA LEU A 86 -3.51 3.35 2.66
C LEU A 86 -2.20 2.80 3.21
N PHE A 87 -2.31 2.00 4.27
CA PHE A 87 -1.22 1.30 4.91
C PHE A 87 -1.43 -0.20 4.72
N LEU A 88 -0.45 -0.87 4.13
CA LEU A 88 -0.36 -2.33 4.09
C LEU A 88 0.81 -2.71 5.00
N LYS A 89 0.54 -3.52 6.03
CA LYS A 89 1.49 -3.80 7.09
C LYS A 89 1.68 -5.29 7.26
N HIS A 90 2.92 -5.67 7.48
CA HIS A 90 3.33 -7.00 7.91
C HIS A 90 4.27 -6.84 9.11
N SER A 91 4.65 -7.93 9.77
CA SER A 91 5.60 -7.91 10.90
C SER A 91 6.90 -7.15 10.56
N ASP A 92 7.38 -7.34 9.33
CA ASP A 92 8.73 -6.93 8.92
C ASP A 92 8.73 -5.82 7.87
N TRP A 93 7.57 -5.39 7.37
CA TRP A 93 7.50 -4.35 6.35
C TRP A 93 6.20 -3.54 6.40
N CYS A 94 6.26 -2.36 5.79
CA CYS A 94 5.11 -1.50 5.61
C CYS A 94 5.15 -0.86 4.22
N VAL A 95 4.02 -0.89 3.52
CA VAL A 95 3.79 -0.14 2.28
C VAL A 95 2.77 0.94 2.57
N ILE A 96 3.11 2.18 2.21
CA ILE A 96 2.20 3.32 2.27
C ILE A 96 1.87 3.75 0.86
N ILE A 97 0.57 3.85 0.55
CA ILE A 97 0.06 4.28 -0.75
C ILE A 97 -0.75 5.56 -0.56
N VAL A 98 -0.40 6.59 -1.31
CA VAL A 98 -1.05 7.91 -1.27
C VAL A 98 -1.27 8.41 -2.70
N LYS A 99 -2.41 9.03 -3.00
CA LYS A 99 -2.61 9.64 -4.31
C LYS A 99 -1.59 10.75 -4.53
N TRP A 100 -1.03 10.82 -5.73
CA TRP A 100 0.00 11.82 -6.07
C TRP A 100 -0.42 13.26 -5.77
N LEU A 101 -1.68 13.56 -6.10
CA LEU A 101 -2.26 14.89 -5.93
C LEU A 101 -2.45 15.28 -4.47
N ASP A 102 -2.59 14.31 -3.57
CA ASP A 102 -2.79 14.53 -2.13
C ASP A 102 -1.46 14.76 -1.38
N ILE A 103 -0.32 14.49 -2.02
CA ILE A 103 0.99 14.76 -1.43
C ILE A 103 1.26 16.27 -1.48
N PRO A 104 1.61 16.92 -0.36
CA PRO A 104 1.99 18.33 -0.35
C PRO A 104 3.19 18.58 -1.28
N LYS A 105 3.15 19.67 -2.07
CA LYS A 105 4.17 19.95 -3.12
C LYS A 105 5.62 19.83 -2.64
N LYS A 106 5.90 20.28 -1.40
CA LYS A 106 7.24 20.20 -0.78
C LYS A 106 7.78 18.77 -0.58
N TYR A 107 6.92 17.76 -0.60
CA TYR A 107 7.26 16.34 -0.45
C TYR A 107 7.16 15.56 -1.78
N ARG A 108 6.75 16.21 -2.88
CA ARG A 108 6.64 15.54 -4.19
C ARG A 108 8.01 15.27 -4.82
N SER A 109 8.95 16.19 -4.64
CA SER A 109 10.35 16.03 -5.04
C SER A 109 11.09 15.19 -4.00
N PHE A 110 11.50 13.97 -4.35
CA PHE A 110 12.51 13.27 -3.56
C PHE A 110 13.88 13.90 -3.80
N PRO A 111 14.77 13.97 -2.79
CA PRO A 111 16.19 14.11 -3.09
C PRO A 111 16.55 12.94 -4.00
N ARG A 112 16.94 13.23 -5.25
CA ARG A 112 17.53 12.24 -6.14
C ARG A 112 18.63 11.55 -5.33
N ILE A 113 18.54 10.24 -5.14
CA ILE A 113 19.69 9.46 -4.70
C ILE A 113 20.71 9.67 -5.82
N GLN A 114 21.69 10.56 -5.58
CA GLN A 114 22.86 10.65 -6.43
C GLN A 114 23.57 9.30 -6.26
N ARG A 115 23.45 8.46 -7.28
CA ARG A 115 24.34 7.31 -7.45
C ARG A 115 25.74 7.81 -7.75
#